data_AF-A0A4V3MTU9-F1
#
_entry.id   AF-A0A4V3MTU9-F1
#
_cell.length_a   1.000
_cell.length_b   1.000
_cell.length_c   1.000
_cell.angle_alpha   90.00
_cell.angle_beta   90.00
_cell.angle_gamma   90.00
#
_symmetry.space_group_name_H-M   'P 1'
#
loop_
_entity.id
_entity.type
_entity.pdbx_description
1 polymer ?
#
loop_
_entity_poly.entity_id
_entity_poly.type
_entity_poly.pdbx_seq_one_letter_code
_entity_poly.pdbx_strand_id
1 'polypeptide(L)'
;GRAPKPAVRALAGLDGVSLVEEPGDTRPLLARAHLSIVPLSSGGGTRIKILEAMACGVPVVATPLAVECLDLIEDEEVLLSESDEGLAEMAIALCSDPARLARQRARAH
;
A
#
# COMPACT_ATOMS: atom_id res chain seq x y z
N GLY A 1 3.55 -9.99 -7.88
CA GLY A 1 2.52 -11.00 -8.21
C GLY A 1 3.04 -11.93 -9.29
N ARG A 2 2.36 -13.06 -9.56
CA ARG A 2 2.76 -13.99 -10.61
C ARG A 2 2.55 -13.37 -12.00
N ALA A 3 3.52 -13.55 -12.89
CA ALA A 3 3.50 -13.12 -14.28
C ALA A 3 2.94 -11.68 -14.52
N PRO A 4 3.64 -10.62 -14.05
CA PRO A 4 3.23 -9.24 -14.32
C PRO A 4 3.06 -8.96 -15.82
N LYS A 5 2.00 -8.22 -16.16
CA LYS A 5 1.71 -7.78 -17.53
C LYS A 5 2.88 -6.96 -18.10
N PRO A 6 3.13 -6.95 -19.42
CA PRO A 6 4.22 -6.20 -20.03
C PRO A 6 4.26 -4.71 -19.63
N ALA A 7 3.09 -4.06 -19.52
CA ALA A 7 3.00 -2.68 -19.06
C ALA A 7 3.56 -2.46 -17.64
N VAL A 8 3.36 -3.43 -16.73
CA VAL A 8 3.92 -3.36 -15.36
C VAL A 8 5.43 -3.60 -15.38
N ARG A 9 5.92 -4.51 -16.23
CA ARG A 9 7.36 -4.75 -16.41
C ARG A 9 8.08 -3.51 -16.94
N ALA A 10 7.44 -2.77 -17.85
CA ALA A 10 7.98 -1.53 -18.41
C ALA A 10 8.21 -0.45 -17.33
N LEU A 11 7.41 -0.41 -16.26
CA LEU A 11 7.58 0.55 -15.16
C LEU A 11 8.92 0.38 -14.44
N ALA A 12 9.53 -0.81 -14.44
CA ALA A 12 10.85 -1.03 -13.85
C ALA A 12 11.99 -0.33 -14.61
N GLY A 13 11.72 0.28 -15.77
CA GLY A 13 12.66 1.13 -16.49
C GLY A 13 12.65 2.60 -16.03
N LEU A 14 11.75 2.98 -15.12
CA LEU A 14 11.71 4.33 -14.55
C LEU A 14 12.71 4.45 -13.39
N ASP A 15 13.32 5.63 -13.26
CA ASP A 15 14.22 5.91 -12.14
C ASP A 15 13.50 5.77 -10.80
N GLY A 16 14.12 5.03 -9.86
CA GLY A 16 13.57 4.79 -8.54
C GLY A 16 12.46 3.73 -8.46
N VAL A 17 12.15 3.04 -9.57
CA VAL A 17 11.12 1.98 -9.60
C VAL A 17 11.78 0.61 -9.74
N SER A 18 11.46 -0.32 -8.82
CA SER A 18 11.90 -1.71 -8.89
C SER A 18 10.70 -2.66 -8.90
N LEU A 19 10.70 -3.65 -9.79
CA LEU A 19 9.70 -4.71 -9.83
C LEU A 19 10.24 -5.97 -9.13
N VAL A 20 9.53 -6.42 -8.08
CA VAL A 20 9.78 -7.72 -7.45
C VAL A 20 8.72 -8.72 -7.92
N GLU A 21 9.16 -9.71 -8.68
CA GLU A 21 8.31 -10.81 -9.16
C GLU A 21 8.32 -11.96 -8.16
N GLU A 22 7.14 -12.54 -7.93
CA GLU A 22 6.95 -13.72 -7.08
C GLU A 22 7.80 -13.73 -5.80
N PRO A 23 7.68 -12.69 -4.94
CA PRO A 23 8.39 -12.68 -3.67
C PRO A 23 7.87 -13.87 -2.86
N GLY A 24 8.72 -14.88 -2.64
CA GLY A 24 8.37 -16.04 -1.81
C GLY A 24 7.98 -15.64 -0.39
N ASP A 25 8.43 -14.46 0.06
CA ASP A 25 8.03 -13.81 1.30
C ASP A 25 7.97 -12.28 1.10
N THR A 26 6.84 -11.67 1.47
CA THR A 26 6.63 -10.22 1.37
C THR A 26 7.13 -9.46 2.59
N ARG A 27 7.31 -10.12 3.75
CA ARG A 27 7.69 -9.48 5.01
C ARG A 27 9.01 -8.70 4.94
N PRO A 28 10.08 -9.18 4.28
CA PRO A 28 11.31 -8.40 4.14
C PRO A 28 11.13 -7.13 3.30
N LEU A 29 10.18 -7.12 2.35
CA LEU A 29 9.85 -5.95 1.54
C LEU A 29 9.07 -4.94 2.38
N LEU A 30 8.04 -5.42 3.09
CA LEU A 30 7.18 -4.60 3.95
C LEU A 30 7.96 -4.00 5.12
N ALA A 31 8.85 -4.76 5.77
CA ALA A 31 9.68 -4.27 6.87
C ALA A 31 10.57 -3.08 6.48
N ARG A 32 10.92 -2.96 5.19
CA ARG A 32 11.72 -1.85 4.64
C ARG A 32 10.86 -0.75 4.02
N ALA A 33 9.55 -0.93 3.94
CA ALA A 33 8.64 0.02 3.32
C ALA A 33 8.28 1.17 4.29
N HIS A 34 8.16 2.37 3.73
CA HIS A 34 7.61 3.52 4.45
C HIS A 34 6.09 3.44 4.55
N LEU A 35 5.42 3.02 3.48
CA LEU A 35 3.98 2.82 3.34
C LEU A 35 3.68 1.80 2.23
N SER A 36 2.44 1.33 2.15
CA SER A 36 1.93 0.45 1.10
C SER A 36 0.74 1.11 0.39
N ILE A 37 0.76 1.14 -0.94
CA ILE A 37 -0.34 1.67 -1.77
C ILE A 37 -1.12 0.50 -2.38
N VAL A 38 -2.45 0.47 -2.22
CA VAL A 38 -3.32 -0.60 -2.73
C VAL A 38 -4.46 0.01 -3.57
N PRO A 39 -4.20 0.29 -4.87
CA PRO A 39 -5.14 0.97 -5.77
C PRO A 39 -6.12 -0.04 -6.40
N LEU A 40 -6.94 -0.72 -5.58
CA LEU A 40 -7.83 -1.75 -6.11
C LEU A 40 -9.07 -1.12 -6.76
N SER A 41 -9.20 -1.22 -8.09
CA SER A 41 -10.35 -0.72 -8.86
C SER A 41 -11.35 -1.82 -9.26
N SER A 42 -10.97 -3.09 -9.14
CA SER A 42 -11.82 -4.24 -9.42
C SER A 42 -11.28 -5.51 -8.78
N GLY A 43 -12.14 -6.50 -8.60
CA GLY A 43 -11.80 -7.81 -8.05
C GLY A 43 -12.24 -8.00 -6.60
N GLY A 44 -12.58 -9.25 -6.28
CA GLY A 44 -12.94 -9.70 -4.94
C GLY A 44 -11.97 -10.78 -4.47
N GLY A 45 -11.70 -10.81 -3.17
CA GLY A 45 -10.78 -11.77 -2.57
C GLY A 45 -10.38 -11.32 -1.17
N THR A 46 -9.69 -12.19 -0.44
CA THR A 46 -9.19 -11.87 0.90
C THR A 46 -8.24 -10.68 0.81
N ARG A 47 -8.42 -9.68 1.69
CA ARG A 47 -7.63 -8.44 1.73
C ARG A 47 -6.22 -8.66 2.34
N ILE A 48 -5.58 -9.76 1.94
CA ILE A 48 -4.30 -10.25 2.48
C ILE A 48 -3.24 -9.16 2.45
N LYS A 49 -3.15 -8.40 1.34
CA LYS A 49 -2.14 -7.35 1.19
C LYS A 49 -2.26 -6.22 2.23
N ILE A 50 -3.49 -5.89 2.64
CA ILE A 50 -3.74 -4.88 3.67
C ILE A 50 -3.28 -5.44 5.02
N LEU A 51 -3.74 -6.65 5.35
CA LEU A 51 -3.41 -7.33 6.61
C LEU A 51 -1.91 -7.59 6.76
N GLU A 52 -1.21 -8.01 5.69
CA GLU A 52 0.24 -8.22 5.71
C GLU A 52 1.00 -6.92 5.97
N ALA A 53 0.59 -5.81 5.35
CA ALA A 53 1.20 -4.51 5.56
C ALA A 53 0.98 -4.03 7.00
N MET A 54 -0.26 -4.10 7.50
CA MET A 54 -0.61 -3.71 8.86
C MET A 54 0.11 -4.57 9.91
N ALA A 55 0.18 -5.89 9.72
CA ALA A 55 0.94 -6.78 10.60
C ALA A 55 2.46 -6.45 10.63
N CYS A 56 2.99 -5.77 9.62
CA CYS A 56 4.36 -5.28 9.56
C CYS A 56 4.52 -3.83 10.07
N GLY A 57 3.48 -3.21 10.62
CA GLY A 57 3.48 -1.81 11.04
C GLY A 57 3.64 -0.83 9.87
N VAL A 58 3.22 -1.23 8.67
CA VAL A 58 3.32 -0.43 7.44
C VAL A 58 1.98 0.29 7.20
N PRO A 59 1.96 1.63 7.18
CA PRO A 59 0.78 2.42 6.87
C PRO A 59 0.24 2.06 5.49
N VAL A 60 -1.08 2.04 5.37
CA VAL A 60 -1.78 1.70 4.13
C VAL A 60 -2.47 2.93 3.55
N VAL A 61 -2.27 3.14 2.25
CA VAL A 61 -3.02 4.08 1.42
C VAL A 61 -3.77 3.27 0.38
N ALA A 62 -5.09 3.34 0.31
CA ALA A 62 -5.87 2.37 -0.46
C ALA A 62 -7.17 2.94 -1.03
N THR A 63 -7.77 2.23 -1.98
CA THR A 63 -9.16 2.52 -2.36
C THR A 63 -10.13 2.00 -1.31
N PRO A 64 -11.33 2.57 -1.17
CA PRO A 64 -12.37 2.02 -0.29
C PRO A 64 -12.66 0.53 -0.57
N LEU A 65 -12.65 0.13 -1.85
CA LEU A 65 -12.82 -1.26 -2.27
C LEU A 65 -11.73 -2.19 -1.72
N ALA A 66 -10.50 -1.71 -1.54
CA ALA A 66 -9.39 -2.53 -1.05
C ALA A 66 -9.50 -2.89 0.44
N VAL A 67 -10.26 -2.11 1.23
CA VAL A 67 -10.41 -2.30 2.68
C VAL A 67 -11.80 -2.77 3.09
N GLU A 68 -12.69 -2.98 2.12
CA GLU A 68 -14.03 -3.48 2.37
C GLU A 68 -14.00 -4.75 3.23
N CYS A 69 -14.86 -4.77 4.25
CA CYS A 69 -14.99 -5.82 5.26
C CYS A 69 -13.81 -5.96 6.24
N LEU A 70 -12.97 -4.92 6.42
CA LEU A 70 -11.92 -4.89 7.43
C LEU A 70 -12.21 -4.00 8.65
N ASP A 71 -13.34 -3.30 8.66
CA ASP A 71 -13.76 -2.39 9.75
C ASP A 71 -12.69 -1.38 10.21
N LEU A 72 -11.82 -0.96 9.28
CA LEU A 72 -10.76 0.00 9.54
C LEU A 72 -11.30 1.43 9.66
N ILE A 73 -10.70 2.22 10.55
CA ILE A 73 -11.02 3.63 10.74
C ILE A 73 -10.23 4.48 9.73
N GLU A 74 -10.94 5.15 8.83
CA GLU A 74 -10.36 6.11 7.89
C GLU A 74 -9.64 7.26 8.62
N ASP A 75 -8.52 7.73 8.05
CA ASP A 75 -7.62 8.74 8.60
C ASP A 75 -6.87 8.38 9.89
N GLU A 76 -7.26 7.30 10.58
CA GLU A 76 -6.57 6.79 11.76
C GLU A 76 -5.73 5.55 11.45
N GLU A 77 -6.34 4.53 10.84
CA GLU A 77 -5.71 3.22 10.57
C GLU A 77 -5.36 3.06 9.09
N VAL A 78 -6.13 3.70 8.21
CA VAL A 78 -5.92 3.68 6.75
C VAL A 78 -6.24 5.04 6.13
N LEU A 79 -5.49 5.41 5.09
CA LEU A 79 -5.79 6.58 4.26
C LEU A 79 -6.50 6.13 2.99
N LEU A 80 -7.65 6.73 2.67
CA LEU A 80 -8.50 6.28 1.57
C LEU A 80 -8.63 7.32 0.47
N SER A 81 -8.55 6.86 -0.78
CA SER A 81 -8.88 7.70 -1.94
C SER A 81 -9.44 6.85 -3.07
N GLU A 82 -10.40 7.39 -3.82
CA GLU A 82 -11.01 6.73 -4.97
C GLU A 82 -10.24 6.96 -6.29
N SER A 83 -9.27 7.88 -6.31
CA SER A 83 -8.49 8.21 -7.51
C SER A 83 -7.01 7.91 -7.35
N ASP A 84 -6.35 7.57 -8.46
CA ASP A 84 -4.91 7.35 -8.48
C ASP A 84 -4.13 8.62 -8.07
N GLU A 85 -4.63 9.80 -8.47
CA GLU A 85 -4.06 11.09 -8.06
C GLU A 85 -4.16 11.30 -6.55
N GLY A 86 -5.31 11.03 -5.95
CA GLY A 86 -5.50 11.20 -4.51
C GLY A 86 -4.68 10.21 -3.69
N LEU A 87 -4.55 8.96 -4.16
CA LEU A 87 -3.65 7.97 -3.55
C LEU A 87 -2.19 8.46 -3.59
N ALA A 88 -1.74 9.03 -4.71
CA ALA A 88 -0.40 9.58 -4.85
C ALA A 88 -0.18 10.79 -3.93
N GLU A 89 -1.13 11.74 -3.90
CA GLU A 89 -1.06 12.92 -3.03
C GLU A 89 -0.98 12.53 -1.55
N MET A 90 -1.79 11.58 -1.10
CA MET A 90 -1.75 11.08 0.28
C MET A 90 -0.42 10.41 0.61
N ALA A 91 0.11 9.59 -0.30
CA ALA A 91 1.41 8.94 -0.12
C ALA A 91 2.56 9.98 -0.02
N ILE A 92 2.56 10.99 -0.89
CA ILE A 92 3.55 12.07 -0.88
C ILE A 92 3.46 12.88 0.42
N ALA A 93 2.24 13.26 0.82
CA ALA A 93 2.00 14.01 2.05
C ALA A 93 2.47 13.22 3.29
N LEU A 94 2.20 11.91 3.33
CA LEU A 94 2.63 11.06 4.44
C LEU A 94 4.16 10.91 4.49
N CYS A 95 4.81 10.73 3.35
CA CYS A 95 6.28 10.67 3.26
C CYS A 95 6.96 12.00 3.65
N SER A 96 6.27 13.12 3.50
CA SER A 96 6.79 14.46 3.81
C SER A 96 6.53 14.91 5.26
N ASP A 97 5.74 14.16 6.04
CA ASP A 97 5.43 14.44 7.44
C ASP A 97 5.85 13.25 8.34
N PRO A 98 7.09 13.27 8.88
CA PRO A 98 7.58 12.22 9.75
C PRO A 98 6.73 12.00 11.01
N ALA A 99 6.10 13.05 11.53
CA ALA A 99 5.27 12.95 12.73
C ALA A 99 3.94 12.24 12.42
N ARG A 100 3.31 12.57 11.29
CA ARG A 100 2.12 11.85 10.81
C ARG A 100 2.46 10.42 10.45
N LEU A 101 3.59 10.17 9.79
CA LEU A 101 4.05 8.82 9.47
C LEU A 101 4.21 7.97 10.74
N ALA A 102 4.86 8.49 11.78
CA ALA A 102 5.03 7.78 13.05
C ALA A 102 3.68 7.45 13.71
N ARG A 103 2.70 8.37 13.67
CA ARG A 103 1.34 8.12 14.17
C ARG A 103 0.64 7.00 13.38
N GLN A 104 0.70 7.04 12.05
CA GLN A 104 0.10 5.98 11.22
C GLN A 104 0.75 4.62 11.48
N ARG A 105 2.09 4.56 11.64
CA ARG A 105 2.79 3.30 11.94
C ARG A 105 2.35 2.68 13.26
N ALA A 106 2.04 3.51 14.27
CA ALA A 106 1.53 3.03 15.55
C ALA A 106 0.08 2.51 15.50
N ARG A 107 -0.65 2.85 14.43
CA ARG A 107 -2.05 2.42 14.19
C ARG A 107 -2.18 1.31 13.17
N ALA A 108 -1.14 1.04 12.36
CA ALA A 108 -1.10 -0.11 11.46
C ALA A 108 -0.82 -1.40 12.26
N HIS A 109 -1.88 -2.11 12.68
CA HIS A 109 -1.82 -3.39 13.39
C HIS A 109 -2.96 -4.33 13.00
#